data_AF-A0A7D8YVM2-F1
#
_entry.id   AF-A0A7D8YVM2-F1
#
_cell.length_a   1.000
_cell.length_b   1.000
_cell.length_c   1.000
_cell.angle_alpha   90.00
_cell.angle_beta   90.00
_cell.angle_gamma   90.00
#
_symmetry.space_group_name_H-M   'P 1'
#
loop_
_entity.id
_entity.type
_entity.pdbx_description
1 polymer ?
#
loop_
_entity_poly.entity_id
_entity_poly.type
_entity_poly.pdbx_seq_one_letter_code
_entity_poly.pdbx_strand_id
1 'polypeptide(L)'
;MSPDSTNERRPKRCVSVKRILDQAAVLEGGGRAGAQADIELDPAEEERGQFARVVLADTEDVWNAIFAEQGRKYREPTLVLFSGQVDSACGFAQSASGPFYCPADQKLYLDTTFFKQLDEQLGAPGDLACAYVIAHEVGHHIQNLMGTTDRLDRARRALGPAEYNELSVRLELQADFLAGVALHHAQRMKDILEPGDVEDALRAAAAIGDDTLQKRGGRVVPESFTHGTSEQRLRWFRLGLTTGDVTQGDTFSADQL
;
A
#
# COMPACT_ATOMS: atom_id res chain seq x y z
N MET A 1 -3.45 -22.72 44.52
CA MET A 1 -3.02 -22.86 43.11
C MET A 1 -4.19 -22.47 42.24
N SER A 2 -4.03 -21.37 41.50
CA SER A 2 -4.57 -21.08 40.16
C SER A 2 -4.53 -19.58 39.97
N PRO A 3 -3.68 -19.04 39.08
CA PRO A 3 -4.01 -17.85 38.34
C PRO A 3 -4.59 -18.29 36.99
N ASP A 4 -5.81 -17.83 36.75
CA ASP A 4 -6.42 -17.74 35.43
C ASP A 4 -5.66 -16.66 34.65
N SER A 5 -5.02 -17.04 33.54
CA SER A 5 -4.34 -16.12 32.64
C SER A 5 -5.18 -15.98 31.37
N THR A 6 -5.96 -14.92 31.31
CA THR A 6 -6.52 -14.39 30.07
C THR A 6 -5.38 -14.08 29.11
N ASN A 7 -5.32 -14.82 28.00
CA ASN A 7 -4.40 -14.58 26.89
C ASN A 7 -4.91 -13.37 26.08
N GLU A 8 -4.76 -12.17 26.64
CA GLU A 8 -4.91 -10.93 25.88
C GLU A 8 -3.68 -10.79 24.95
N ARG A 9 -3.88 -11.14 23.68
CA ARG A 9 -2.90 -10.84 22.63
C ARG A 9 -2.70 -9.34 22.56
N ARG A 10 -1.49 -8.86 22.87
CA ARG A 10 -1.10 -7.48 22.58
C ARG A 10 -1.19 -7.26 21.07
N PRO A 11 -1.74 -6.12 20.60
CA PRO A 11 -1.77 -5.79 19.18
C PRO A 11 -0.33 -5.75 18.64
N LYS A 12 -0.09 -6.45 17.53
CA LYS A 12 1.17 -6.33 16.78
C LYS A 12 1.26 -4.89 16.27
N ARG A 13 2.38 -4.23 16.50
CA ARG A 13 2.68 -2.93 15.87
C ARG A 13 3.36 -3.21 14.53
N CYS A 14 3.30 -2.28 13.57
CA CYS A 14 4.01 -2.33 12.28
C CYS A 14 5.54 -2.25 12.45
N VAL A 15 6.08 -3.26 13.10
CA VAL A 15 7.36 -3.26 13.81
C VAL A 15 7.81 -4.71 14.10
N SER A 16 6.91 -5.72 14.11
CA SER A 16 7.25 -7.04 14.66
C SER A 16 7.90 -7.97 13.61
N VAL A 17 9.17 -7.72 13.32
CA VAL A 17 9.99 -8.57 12.43
C VAL A 17 10.53 -9.81 13.15
N LYS A 18 9.70 -10.55 13.89
CA LYS A 18 10.20 -11.74 14.61
C LYS A 18 10.40 -12.98 13.73
N ARG A 19 10.02 -12.93 12.44
CA ARG A 19 10.13 -14.06 11.51
C ARG A 19 10.94 -13.82 10.24
N ILE A 20 11.23 -12.57 9.87
CA ILE A 20 11.90 -12.24 8.59
C ILE A 20 13.39 -11.89 8.78
N LEU A 21 13.87 -11.57 9.99
CA LEU A 21 15.25 -11.10 10.21
C LEU A 21 16.36 -12.18 10.24
N ASP A 22 16.04 -13.47 10.15
CA ASP A 22 17.07 -14.52 10.28
C ASP A 22 17.91 -14.75 9.01
N GLN A 23 17.71 -14.02 7.90
CA GLN A 23 18.47 -14.27 6.65
C GLN A 23 19.10 -13.07 5.94
N ALA A 24 19.07 -11.86 6.49
CA ALA A 24 19.72 -10.70 5.86
C ALA A 24 20.75 -10.05 6.78
N ALA A 25 21.83 -10.78 7.09
CA ALA A 25 23.04 -10.18 7.60
C ALA A 25 24.21 -10.54 6.67
N VAL A 26 24.94 -9.49 6.29
CA VAL A 26 26.26 -9.44 5.63
C VAL A 26 26.17 -8.83 4.22
N LEU A 27 26.51 -7.54 4.12
CA LEU A 27 27.54 -6.96 3.24
C LEU A 27 27.44 -5.42 3.27
N GLU A 28 28.28 -4.77 4.08
CA GLU A 28 28.59 -3.34 3.94
C GLU A 28 29.67 -3.13 2.88
N GLY A 29 29.53 -2.10 2.04
CA GLY A 29 30.55 -1.66 1.08
C GLY A 29 30.14 -0.37 0.38
N GLY A 30 30.77 0.75 0.77
CA GLY A 30 30.30 2.11 0.49
C GLY A 30 30.56 2.71 -0.90
N GLY A 31 29.88 3.82 -1.17
CA GLY A 31 30.10 4.74 -2.30
C GLY A 31 29.21 5.99 -2.18
N ARG A 32 29.81 7.18 -2.05
CA ARG A 32 29.13 8.49 -1.91
C ARG A 32 28.55 8.99 -3.23
N ALA A 33 27.30 9.48 -3.22
CA ALA A 33 26.80 10.49 -4.15
C ALA A 33 25.59 11.27 -3.58
N GLY A 34 25.66 12.60 -3.63
CA GLY A 34 24.52 13.53 -3.66
C GLY A 34 23.70 13.72 -2.37
N ALA A 35 23.98 14.80 -1.62
CA ALA A 35 23.19 15.21 -0.47
C ALA A 35 21.77 15.67 -0.87
N GLN A 36 20.78 14.80 -0.73
CA GLN A 36 19.50 15.18 -0.14
C GLN A 36 19.65 14.96 1.37
N ALA A 37 19.12 15.86 2.19
CA ALA A 37 19.22 15.73 3.64
C ALA A 37 18.49 14.44 4.05
N ASP A 38 19.26 13.40 4.37
CA ASP A 38 18.77 12.27 5.15
C ASP A 38 18.26 12.88 6.45
N ILE A 39 16.93 12.94 6.60
CA ILE A 39 16.33 13.28 7.88
C ILE A 39 16.79 12.17 8.82
N GLU A 40 17.48 12.54 9.90
CA GLU A 40 17.89 11.60 10.94
C GLU A 40 16.61 11.08 11.60
N LEU A 41 16.16 9.90 11.16
CA LEU A 41 14.98 9.22 11.67
C LEU A 41 15.23 8.83 13.13
N ASP A 42 14.23 8.99 14.00
CA ASP A 42 14.33 8.42 15.34
C ASP A 42 14.41 6.88 15.27
N PRO A 43 14.90 6.18 16.32
CA PRO A 43 15.05 4.73 16.27
C PRO A 43 13.77 3.96 15.91
N ALA A 44 12.60 4.48 16.27
CA ALA A 44 11.33 3.87 15.94
C ALA A 44 10.91 4.16 14.49
N GLU A 45 11.23 5.34 13.95
CA GLU A 45 11.09 5.67 12.54
C GLU A 45 12.02 4.84 11.65
N GLU A 46 13.25 4.58 12.10
CA GLU A 46 14.19 3.71 11.38
C GLU A 46 13.66 2.27 11.32
N GLU A 47 13.14 1.73 12.42
CA GLU A 47 12.53 0.40 12.46
C GLU A 47 11.33 0.28 11.50
N ARG A 48 10.48 1.31 11.46
CA ARG A 48 9.37 1.40 10.49
C ARG A 48 9.86 1.53 9.05
N GLY A 49 10.93 2.28 8.83
CA GLY A 49 11.56 2.42 7.51
C GLY A 49 12.16 1.10 7.01
N GLN A 50 12.81 0.33 7.89
CA GLN A 50 13.31 -1.01 7.59
C GLN A 50 12.16 -1.96 7.26
N PHE A 51 11.09 -1.96 8.06
CA PHE A 51 9.89 -2.72 7.77
C PHE A 51 9.34 -2.40 6.36
N ALA A 52 9.21 -1.12 6.03
CA ALA A 52 8.70 -0.69 4.73
C ALA A 52 9.59 -1.14 3.55
N ARG A 53 10.92 -1.11 3.72
CA ARG A 53 11.88 -1.62 2.73
C ARG A 53 11.73 -3.13 2.51
N VAL A 54 11.54 -3.90 3.57
CA VAL A 54 11.33 -5.36 3.48
C VAL A 54 10.04 -5.68 2.74
N VAL A 55 8.93 -5.01 3.09
CA VAL A 55 7.66 -5.21 2.37
C VAL A 55 7.81 -4.83 0.90
N LEU A 56 8.46 -3.70 0.59
CA LEU A 56 8.68 -3.32 -0.80
C LEU A 56 9.47 -4.40 -1.55
N ALA A 57 10.58 -4.89 -0.98
CA ALA A 57 11.36 -5.96 -1.57
C ALA A 57 10.53 -7.25 -1.80
N ASP A 58 9.64 -7.60 -0.87
CA ASP A 58 8.72 -8.73 -1.05
C ASP A 58 7.77 -8.52 -2.24
N THR A 59 7.26 -7.30 -2.44
CA THR A 59 6.45 -6.97 -3.62
C THR A 59 7.26 -6.97 -4.91
N GLU A 60 8.52 -6.55 -4.87
CA GLU A 60 9.42 -6.54 -6.02
C GLU A 60 9.69 -7.98 -6.49
N ASP A 61 9.95 -8.92 -5.57
CA ASP A 61 10.10 -10.34 -5.89
C ASP A 61 8.86 -10.90 -6.61
N VAL A 62 7.68 -10.57 -6.09
CA VAL A 62 6.40 -11.00 -6.67
C VAL A 62 6.22 -10.44 -8.08
N TRP A 63 6.37 -9.13 -8.27
CA TRP A 63 6.12 -8.50 -9.56
C TRP A 63 7.20 -8.83 -10.59
N ASN A 64 8.45 -9.04 -10.17
CA ASN A 64 9.49 -9.59 -11.03
C ASN A 64 9.09 -10.97 -11.56
N ALA A 65 8.59 -11.86 -10.71
CA ALA A 65 8.13 -13.19 -11.13
C ALA A 65 6.93 -13.11 -12.10
N ILE A 66 5.89 -12.35 -11.75
CA ILE A 66 4.69 -12.19 -12.59
C ILE A 66 5.02 -11.60 -13.96
N PHE A 67 5.87 -10.56 -14.02
CA PHE A 67 6.25 -9.97 -15.31
C PHE A 67 7.12 -10.92 -16.13
N ALA A 68 8.02 -11.68 -15.49
CA ALA A 68 8.85 -12.66 -16.17
C ALA A 68 8.02 -13.78 -16.82
N GLU A 69 6.96 -14.26 -16.14
CA GLU A 69 6.00 -15.22 -16.71
C GLU A 69 5.31 -14.69 -17.97
N GLN A 70 5.14 -13.37 -18.07
CA GLN A 70 4.59 -12.69 -19.24
C GLN A 70 5.65 -12.30 -20.30
N GLY A 71 6.91 -12.72 -20.12
CA GLY A 71 8.00 -12.35 -21.01
C GLY A 71 8.36 -10.86 -20.97
N ARG A 72 8.00 -10.17 -19.88
CA ARG A 72 8.29 -8.75 -19.64
C ARG A 72 9.32 -8.61 -18.53
N LYS A 73 10.01 -7.46 -18.49
CA LYS A 73 10.86 -7.08 -17.36
C LYS A 73 10.10 -6.10 -16.47
N TYR A 74 9.99 -6.40 -15.19
CA TYR A 74 9.51 -5.45 -14.19
C TYR A 74 10.57 -4.36 -13.97
N ARG A 75 10.12 -3.11 -13.88
CA ARG A 75 10.97 -1.99 -13.50
C ARG A 75 10.56 -1.64 -12.09
N GLU A 76 11.46 -1.81 -11.13
CA GLU A 76 11.19 -1.52 -9.73
C GLU A 76 11.03 -0.01 -9.50
N PRO A 77 10.12 0.40 -8.61
CA PRO A 77 10.02 1.79 -8.17
C PRO A 77 11.15 2.13 -7.19
N THR A 78 11.38 3.42 -6.94
CA THR A 78 12.31 3.85 -5.89
C THR A 78 11.54 4.28 -4.64
N LEU A 79 11.93 3.76 -3.47
CA LEU A 79 11.38 4.18 -2.20
C LEU A 79 12.01 5.50 -1.71
N VAL A 80 11.16 6.43 -1.28
CA VAL A 80 11.54 7.65 -0.56
C VAL A 80 10.82 7.66 0.78
N LEU A 81 11.58 7.53 1.86
CA LEU A 81 11.07 7.73 3.22
C LEU A 81 11.17 9.21 3.57
N PHE A 82 10.13 9.77 4.18
CA PHE A 82 10.13 11.16 4.62
C PHE A 82 9.33 11.34 5.91
N SER A 83 9.56 12.47 6.59
CA SER A 83 8.71 12.95 7.68
C SER A 83 8.50 14.46 7.53
N GLY A 84 7.30 14.93 7.84
CA GLY A 84 6.89 16.32 7.65
C GLY A 84 6.45 16.66 6.23
N GLN A 85 7.41 16.83 5.31
CA GLN A 85 7.16 17.35 3.96
C GLN A 85 8.13 16.75 2.94
N VAL A 86 7.69 16.62 1.70
CA VAL A 86 8.54 16.14 0.60
C VAL A 86 8.15 16.79 -0.73
N ASP A 87 9.17 17.13 -1.53
CA ASP A 87 9.00 17.54 -2.92
C ASP A 87 9.03 16.31 -3.84
N SER A 88 7.97 16.13 -4.64
CA SER A 88 7.89 15.08 -5.66
C SER A 88 7.74 15.66 -7.07
N ALA A 89 7.99 14.85 -8.11
CA ALA A 89 7.70 15.27 -9.48
C ALA A 89 6.20 15.48 -9.76
N CYS A 90 5.32 14.96 -8.90
CA CYS A 90 3.87 15.12 -8.94
C CYS A 90 3.38 16.37 -8.18
N GLY A 91 4.30 17.10 -7.53
CA GLY A 91 4.02 18.27 -6.73
C GLY A 91 4.49 18.13 -5.28
N PHE A 92 4.21 19.16 -4.50
CA PHE A 92 4.54 19.22 -3.08
C PHE A 92 3.54 18.39 -2.25
N ALA A 93 4.05 17.52 -1.36
CA ALA A 93 3.24 16.70 -0.47
C ALA A 93 3.60 16.94 1.00
N GLN A 94 2.61 16.85 1.90
CA GLN A 94 2.80 16.96 3.34
C GLN A 94 2.48 15.61 4.00
N SER A 95 3.07 15.32 5.16
CA SER A 95 2.82 14.09 5.95
C SER A 95 1.34 13.78 6.21
N ALA A 96 0.48 14.80 6.26
CA ALA A 96 -0.97 14.61 6.39
C ALA A 96 -1.63 13.95 5.16
N SER A 97 -0.92 13.82 4.04
CA SER A 97 -1.39 13.19 2.80
C SER A 97 -1.23 11.67 2.77
N GLY A 98 -0.47 11.08 3.71
CA GLY A 98 -0.18 9.64 3.74
C GLY A 98 0.80 9.19 2.63
N PRO A 99 1.05 7.87 2.55
CA PRO A 99 1.79 7.24 1.46
C PRO A 99 1.22 7.57 0.09
N PHE A 100 2.09 7.69 -0.92
CA PHE A 100 1.65 7.86 -2.30
C PHE A 100 2.69 7.40 -3.33
N TYR A 101 2.23 6.94 -4.48
CA TYR A 101 3.05 6.73 -5.67
C TYR A 101 3.00 7.93 -6.63
N CYS A 102 4.16 8.37 -7.13
CA CYS A 102 4.24 9.39 -8.17
C CYS A 102 4.61 8.79 -9.54
N PRO A 103 3.72 8.80 -10.55
CA PRO A 103 4.03 8.27 -11.88
C PRO A 103 5.11 9.05 -12.64
N ALA A 104 5.29 10.35 -12.34
CA ALA A 104 6.20 11.23 -13.07
C ALA A 104 7.69 10.94 -12.79
N ASP A 105 8.03 10.50 -11.58
CA ASP A 105 9.39 10.08 -11.21
C ASP A 105 9.49 8.58 -10.85
N GLN A 106 8.36 7.88 -10.81
CA GLN A 106 8.24 6.45 -10.50
C GLN A 106 8.75 6.09 -9.11
N LYS A 107 8.37 6.91 -8.12
CA LYS A 107 8.77 6.73 -6.73
C LYS A 107 7.57 6.45 -5.82
N LEU A 108 7.79 5.62 -4.82
CA LEU A 108 6.89 5.48 -3.67
C LEU A 108 7.39 6.38 -2.56
N TYR A 109 6.52 7.27 -2.09
CA TYR A 109 6.78 8.17 -0.99
C TYR A 109 6.05 7.66 0.24
N LEU A 110 6.79 7.28 1.28
CA LEU A 110 6.20 6.78 2.53
C LEU A 110 6.55 7.70 3.69
N ASP A 111 5.51 8.23 4.32
CA ASP A 111 5.65 9.00 5.56
C ASP A 111 5.88 8.05 6.74
N THR A 112 7.04 8.13 7.39
CA THR A 112 7.39 7.29 8.54
C THR A 112 6.49 7.51 9.75
N THR A 113 5.79 8.65 9.79
CA THR A 113 4.81 8.98 10.85
C THR A 113 3.41 8.41 10.55
N PHE A 114 3.11 8.05 9.30
CA PHE A 114 1.81 7.52 8.92
C PHE A 114 1.52 6.16 9.55
N PHE A 115 2.51 5.28 9.65
CA PHE A 115 2.33 3.98 10.31
C PHE A 115 1.97 4.10 11.79
N LYS A 116 2.45 5.15 12.46
CA LYS A 116 2.01 5.49 13.81
C LYS A 116 0.54 5.93 13.82
N GLN A 117 0.11 6.72 12.83
CA GLN A 117 -1.29 7.12 12.69
C GLN A 117 -2.21 5.93 12.36
N LEU A 118 -1.77 4.97 11.55
CA LEU A 118 -2.50 3.73 11.27
C LEU A 118 -2.78 2.94 12.55
N ASP A 119 -1.74 2.76 13.38
CA ASP A 119 -1.82 2.05 14.66
C ASP A 119 -2.72 2.80 15.66
N GLU A 120 -2.47 4.10 15.88
CA GLU A 120 -3.09 4.87 16.95
C GLU A 120 -4.50 5.40 16.61
N GLN A 121 -4.76 5.75 15.35
CA GLN A 121 -5.96 6.49 14.95
C GLN A 121 -6.89 5.68 14.04
N LEU A 122 -6.33 4.84 13.15
CA LEU A 122 -7.14 4.09 12.20
C LEU A 122 -7.65 2.75 12.76
N GLY A 123 -7.07 2.27 13.87
CA GLY A 123 -7.48 1.03 14.52
C GLY A 123 -7.15 -0.20 13.67
N ALA A 124 -6.15 -0.07 12.80
CA ALA A 124 -5.60 -1.13 11.97
C ALA A 124 -4.15 -1.42 12.39
N PRO A 125 -3.93 -1.90 13.63
CA PRO A 125 -2.61 -2.33 14.07
C PRO A 125 -2.22 -3.58 13.28
N GLY A 126 -0.91 -3.78 13.10
CA GLY A 126 -0.36 -5.03 12.59
C GLY A 126 0.44 -4.85 11.31
N ASP A 127 1.49 -5.67 11.18
CA ASP A 127 2.42 -5.64 10.05
C ASP A 127 1.68 -5.76 8.71
N LEU A 128 0.60 -6.54 8.62
CA LEU A 128 -0.13 -6.70 7.36
C LEU A 128 -0.98 -5.47 6.96
N ALA A 129 -1.44 -4.67 7.92
CA ALA A 129 -2.11 -3.41 7.60
C ALA A 129 -1.14 -2.43 6.92
N CYS A 130 0.09 -2.36 7.43
CA CYS A 130 1.17 -1.57 6.83
C CYS A 130 1.65 -2.17 5.52
N ALA A 131 1.72 -3.50 5.41
CA ALA A 131 2.07 -4.17 4.17
C ALA A 131 1.05 -3.93 3.05
N TYR A 132 -0.24 -3.92 3.40
CA TYR A 132 -1.32 -3.60 2.47
C TYR A 132 -1.20 -2.20 1.88
N VAL A 133 -0.90 -1.18 2.68
CA VAL A 133 -0.75 0.20 2.16
C VAL A 133 0.43 0.28 1.19
N ILE A 134 1.57 -0.33 1.53
CA ILE A 134 2.72 -0.36 0.61
C ILE A 134 2.37 -1.11 -0.68
N ALA A 135 1.73 -2.26 -0.58
CA ALA A 135 1.30 -3.05 -1.74
C ALA A 135 0.27 -2.30 -2.60
N HIS A 136 -0.57 -1.45 -2.00
CA HIS A 136 -1.50 -0.57 -2.71
C HIS A 136 -0.74 0.49 -3.54
N GLU A 137 0.25 1.16 -2.95
CA GLU A 137 1.10 2.10 -3.69
C GLU A 137 1.89 1.41 -4.82
N VAL A 138 2.34 0.18 -4.60
CA VAL A 138 2.93 -0.65 -5.67
C VAL A 138 1.89 -0.96 -6.75
N GLY A 139 0.62 -1.17 -6.39
CA GLY A 139 -0.49 -1.30 -7.32
C GLY A 139 -0.60 -0.12 -8.30
N HIS A 140 -0.47 1.12 -7.81
CA HIS A 140 -0.40 2.30 -8.69
C HIS A 140 0.83 2.31 -9.58
N HIS A 141 1.97 1.83 -9.10
CA HIS A 141 3.14 1.65 -9.93
C HIS A 141 2.90 0.64 -11.06
N ILE A 142 2.24 -0.49 -10.79
CA ILE A 142 1.86 -1.48 -11.81
C ILE A 142 0.90 -0.87 -12.84
N GLN A 143 -0.11 -0.10 -12.39
CA GLN A 143 -1.02 0.62 -13.27
C GLN A 143 -0.28 1.56 -14.22
N ASN A 144 0.74 2.26 -13.73
CA ASN A 144 1.60 3.11 -14.55
C ASN A 144 2.37 2.29 -15.60
N LEU A 145 2.97 1.15 -15.22
CA LEU A 145 3.65 0.25 -16.15
C LEU A 145 2.73 -0.41 -17.20
N MET A 146 1.43 -0.51 -16.90
CA MET A 146 0.38 -0.99 -17.81
C MET A 146 -0.21 0.11 -18.69
N GLY A 147 0.14 1.38 -18.44
CA GLY A 147 -0.39 2.54 -19.15
C GLY A 147 -1.82 2.92 -18.74
N THR A 148 -2.30 2.42 -17.60
CA THR A 148 -3.62 2.76 -17.05
C THR A 148 -3.65 4.22 -16.58
N THR A 149 -2.60 4.69 -15.90
CA THR A 149 -2.47 6.08 -15.45
C THR A 149 -2.54 7.07 -16.62
N ASP A 150 -1.81 6.80 -17.71
CA ASP A 150 -1.86 7.62 -18.93
C ASP A 150 -3.25 7.69 -19.58
N ARG A 151 -4.04 6.61 -19.49
CA ARG A 151 -5.43 6.59 -19.99
C ARG A 151 -6.31 7.48 -19.14
N LEU A 152 -6.16 7.43 -17.81
CA LEU A 152 -6.91 8.27 -16.88
C LEU A 152 -6.58 9.76 -17.07
N ASP A 153 -5.30 10.10 -17.26
CA ASP A 153 -4.86 11.48 -17.54
C ASP A 153 -5.43 12.04 -18.85
N ARG A 154 -5.58 11.19 -19.88
CA ARG A 154 -6.29 11.57 -21.11
C ARG A 154 -7.78 11.78 -20.85
N ALA A 155 -8.41 10.89 -20.10
CA ALA A 155 -9.82 10.98 -19.76
C ALA A 155 -10.15 12.27 -18.97
N ARG A 156 -9.26 12.69 -18.05
CA ARG A 156 -9.38 13.93 -17.28
C ARG A 156 -9.61 15.17 -18.13
N ARG A 157 -8.99 15.22 -19.32
CA ARG A 157 -9.11 16.36 -20.25
C ARG A 157 -10.38 16.30 -21.10
N ALA A 158 -11.04 15.14 -21.16
CA ALA A 158 -12.15 14.88 -22.07
C ALA A 158 -13.50 14.76 -21.36
N LEU A 159 -13.52 14.36 -20.09
CA LEU A 159 -14.72 14.02 -19.34
C LEU A 159 -15.16 15.11 -18.36
N GLY A 160 -16.43 15.09 -17.97
CA GLY A 160 -16.94 15.89 -16.87
C GLY A 160 -16.40 15.42 -15.51
N PRO A 161 -16.49 16.25 -14.45
CA PRO A 161 -15.96 15.90 -13.13
C PRO A 161 -16.52 14.60 -12.56
N ALA A 162 -17.81 14.32 -12.72
CA ALA A 162 -18.45 13.12 -12.20
C ALA A 162 -17.96 11.83 -12.90
N GLU A 163 -17.87 11.86 -14.23
CA GLU A 163 -17.38 10.73 -15.04
C GLU A 163 -15.90 10.46 -14.75
N TYR A 164 -15.10 11.52 -14.60
CA TYR A 164 -13.69 11.38 -14.20
C TYR A 164 -13.56 10.81 -12.78
N ASN A 165 -14.43 11.23 -11.85
CA ASN A 165 -14.43 10.70 -10.49
C ASN A 165 -14.70 9.20 -10.47
N GLU A 166 -15.66 8.72 -11.28
CA GLU A 166 -15.94 7.28 -11.41
C GLU A 166 -14.71 6.50 -11.89
N LEU A 167 -13.99 7.01 -12.90
CA LEU A 167 -12.76 6.38 -13.37
C LEU A 167 -11.64 6.42 -12.32
N SER A 168 -11.60 7.47 -11.50
CA SER A 168 -10.62 7.59 -10.40
C SER A 168 -10.90 6.54 -9.33
N VAL A 169 -12.17 6.36 -8.92
CA VAL A 169 -12.55 5.29 -7.99
C VAL A 169 -12.20 3.91 -8.55
N ARG A 170 -12.43 3.65 -9.84
CA ARG A 170 -12.05 2.38 -10.48
C ARG A 170 -10.54 2.14 -10.47
N LEU A 171 -9.73 3.20 -10.62
CA LEU A 171 -8.28 3.12 -10.49
C LEU A 171 -7.88 2.66 -9.07
N GLU A 172 -8.41 3.29 -8.03
CA GLU A 172 -8.11 2.95 -6.63
C GLU A 172 -8.50 1.52 -6.29
N LEU A 173 -9.68 1.08 -6.74
CA LEU A 173 -10.13 -0.30 -6.54
C LEU A 173 -9.26 -1.32 -7.27
N GLN A 174 -8.68 -0.96 -8.41
CA GLN A 174 -7.72 -1.83 -9.08
C GLN A 174 -6.39 -1.88 -8.31
N ALA A 175 -5.95 -0.78 -7.68
CA ALA A 175 -4.78 -0.80 -6.81
C ALA A 175 -5.01 -1.70 -5.59
N ASP A 176 -6.21 -1.69 -5.01
CA ASP A 176 -6.60 -2.64 -3.96
C ASP A 176 -6.55 -4.10 -4.43
N PHE A 177 -7.08 -4.38 -5.62
CA PHE A 177 -6.98 -5.71 -6.21
C PHE A 177 -5.52 -6.16 -6.41
N LEU A 178 -4.67 -5.28 -6.96
CA LEU A 178 -3.26 -5.57 -7.21
C LEU A 178 -2.48 -5.77 -5.90
N ALA A 179 -2.82 -5.03 -4.84
CA ALA A 179 -2.28 -5.27 -3.50
C ALA A 179 -2.65 -6.67 -2.99
N GLY A 180 -3.89 -7.10 -3.21
CA GLY A 180 -4.33 -8.46 -2.90
C GLY A 180 -3.52 -9.52 -3.65
N VAL A 181 -3.32 -9.34 -4.95
CA VAL A 181 -2.49 -10.24 -5.77
C VAL A 181 -1.06 -10.30 -5.25
N ALA A 182 -0.47 -9.14 -4.91
CA ALA A 182 0.88 -9.09 -4.37
C ALA A 182 1.00 -9.91 -3.07
N LEU A 183 0.07 -9.72 -2.13
CA LEU A 183 0.07 -10.44 -0.86
C LEU A 183 -0.25 -11.94 -1.03
N HIS A 184 -1.07 -12.32 -2.01
CA HIS A 184 -1.32 -13.73 -2.35
C HIS A 184 -0.01 -14.45 -2.71
N HIS A 185 0.76 -13.87 -3.63
CA HIS A 185 2.00 -14.47 -4.08
C HIS A 185 3.11 -14.39 -3.03
N ALA A 186 3.23 -13.25 -2.33
CA ALA A 186 4.19 -13.10 -1.24
C ALA A 186 3.97 -14.15 -0.14
N GLN A 187 2.70 -14.43 0.22
CA GLN A 187 2.36 -15.52 1.14
C GLN A 187 2.85 -16.88 0.64
N ARG A 188 2.65 -17.19 -0.64
CA ARG A 188 3.07 -18.47 -1.22
C ARG A 188 4.59 -18.60 -1.34
N MET A 189 5.30 -17.49 -1.52
CA MET A 189 6.75 -17.45 -1.65
C MET A 189 7.47 -17.50 -0.30
N LYS A 190 6.93 -16.80 0.71
CA LYS A 190 7.66 -16.46 1.95
C LYS A 190 6.90 -16.74 3.24
N ASP A 191 5.65 -17.22 3.19
CA ASP A 191 4.82 -17.54 4.36
C ASP A 191 4.70 -16.36 5.36
N ILE A 192 4.29 -15.20 4.84
CA ILE A 192 4.24 -13.92 5.57
C ILE A 192 2.99 -13.70 6.43
N LEU A 193 1.93 -14.50 6.28
CA LEU A 193 0.63 -14.33 6.92
C LEU A 193 0.50 -15.21 8.17
N GLU A 194 0.19 -14.61 9.32
CA GLU A 194 -0.24 -15.33 10.51
C GLU A 194 -1.79 -15.34 10.65
N PRO A 195 -2.36 -16.26 11.45
CA PRO A 195 -3.80 -16.26 11.71
C PRO A 195 -4.29 -14.93 12.30
N GLY A 196 -5.22 -14.26 11.63
CA GLY A 196 -5.73 -12.94 11.99
C GLY A 196 -5.17 -11.79 11.16
N ASP A 197 -4.04 -11.99 10.47
CA ASP A 197 -3.40 -10.91 9.72
C ASP A 197 -4.24 -10.50 8.50
N VAL A 198 -4.92 -11.45 7.84
CA VAL A 198 -5.83 -11.17 6.73
C VAL A 198 -6.99 -10.27 7.20
N GLU A 199 -7.56 -10.55 8.37
CA GLU A 199 -8.57 -9.71 8.98
C GLU A 199 -8.04 -8.30 9.29
N ASP A 200 -6.78 -8.18 9.73
CA ASP A 200 -6.14 -6.90 10.00
C ASP A 200 -5.95 -6.05 8.72
N ALA A 201 -5.49 -6.66 7.62
CA ALA A 201 -5.40 -5.98 6.32
C ALA A 201 -6.77 -5.59 5.76
N LEU A 202 -7.78 -6.45 5.94
CA LEU A 202 -9.15 -6.12 5.56
C LEU A 202 -9.69 -4.94 6.39
N ARG A 203 -9.40 -4.88 7.69
CA ARG A 203 -9.74 -3.71 8.51
C ARG A 203 -9.02 -2.45 8.04
N ALA A 204 -7.76 -2.54 7.63
CA ALA A 204 -7.03 -1.41 7.05
C ALA A 204 -7.68 -0.90 5.75
N ALA A 205 -8.01 -1.80 4.82
CA ALA A 205 -8.72 -1.47 3.59
C ALA A 205 -10.06 -0.79 3.85
N ALA A 206 -10.82 -1.28 4.84
CA ALA A 206 -12.08 -0.65 5.26
C ALA A 206 -11.87 0.70 5.96
N ALA A 207 -10.82 0.86 6.76
CA ALA A 207 -10.56 2.09 7.53
C ALA A 207 -10.24 3.29 6.64
N ILE A 208 -9.63 3.03 5.47
CA ILE A 208 -9.21 4.04 4.49
C ILE A 208 -10.30 4.30 3.43
N GLY A 209 -11.40 3.53 3.42
CA GLY A 209 -12.55 3.81 2.53
C GLY A 209 -13.17 5.18 2.80
N ASP A 210 -13.60 5.88 1.75
CA ASP A 210 -14.05 7.27 1.86
C ASP A 210 -15.26 7.43 2.79
N ASP A 211 -16.16 6.45 2.83
CA ASP A 211 -17.30 6.49 3.75
C ASP A 211 -16.85 6.41 5.21
N THR A 212 -15.76 5.71 5.52
CA THR A 212 -15.16 5.64 6.85
C THR A 212 -14.42 6.93 7.20
N LEU A 213 -13.60 7.46 6.28
CA LEU A 213 -12.89 8.72 6.47
C LEU A 213 -13.85 9.91 6.63
N GLN A 214 -14.89 9.97 5.81
CA GLN A 214 -15.88 11.04 5.87
C GLN A 214 -16.83 10.92 7.07
N LYS A 215 -17.18 9.71 7.54
CA LYS A 215 -17.91 9.53 8.80
C LYS A 215 -17.15 10.10 9.99
N ARG A 216 -15.81 9.97 10.01
CA ARG A 216 -14.96 10.57 11.05
C ARG A 216 -14.92 12.11 10.94
N GLY A 217 -15.08 12.65 9.73
CA GLY A 217 -15.21 14.08 9.46
C GLY A 217 -16.64 14.67 9.57
N GLY A 218 -17.65 13.83 9.83
CA GLY A 218 -19.02 14.24 10.17
C GLY A 218 -20.11 14.02 9.11
N ARG A 219 -19.81 14.00 7.80
CA ARG A 219 -20.84 13.79 6.76
C ARG A 219 -20.27 13.09 5.53
N VAL A 220 -21.01 12.09 5.02
CA VAL A 220 -20.66 11.31 3.82
C VAL A 220 -21.27 11.97 2.57
N VAL A 221 -20.43 12.24 1.56
CA VAL A 221 -20.74 12.77 0.22
C VAL A 221 -20.11 11.84 -0.82
N PRO A 222 -20.89 10.89 -1.36
CA PRO A 222 -20.39 9.91 -2.34
C PRO A 222 -19.77 10.53 -3.59
N GLU A 223 -20.25 11.71 -4.01
CA GLU A 223 -19.74 12.42 -5.19
C GLU A 223 -18.34 13.02 -4.99
N SER A 224 -17.80 13.00 -3.76
CA SER A 224 -16.43 13.41 -3.46
C SER A 224 -15.53 12.24 -3.06
N PHE A 225 -15.96 11.00 -3.33
CA PHE A 225 -15.15 9.81 -3.09
C PHE A 225 -13.99 9.75 -4.07
N THR A 226 -12.77 9.70 -3.54
CA THR A 226 -11.56 9.53 -4.32
C THR A 226 -11.04 8.10 -4.27
N HIS A 227 -11.36 7.32 -3.23
CA HIS A 227 -10.87 5.96 -2.94
C HIS A 227 -11.94 4.86 -3.02
N GLY A 228 -13.22 5.24 -3.11
CA GLY A 228 -14.36 4.30 -3.12
C GLY A 228 -14.86 3.93 -1.72
N THR A 229 -15.94 3.16 -1.66
CA THR A 229 -16.50 2.72 -0.37
C THR A 229 -15.64 1.64 0.27
N SER A 230 -15.69 1.56 1.60
CA SER A 230 -15.04 0.48 2.35
C SER A 230 -15.43 -0.91 1.84
N GLU A 231 -16.68 -1.09 1.40
CA GLU A 231 -17.18 -2.36 0.84
C GLU A 231 -16.52 -2.68 -0.52
N GLN A 232 -16.44 -1.71 -1.42
CA GLN A 232 -15.80 -1.87 -2.74
C GLN A 232 -14.33 -2.22 -2.57
N ARG A 233 -13.60 -1.48 -1.72
CA ARG A 233 -12.19 -1.71 -1.44
C ARG A 233 -11.93 -3.12 -0.90
N LEU A 234 -12.73 -3.52 0.10
CA LEU A 234 -12.70 -4.89 0.65
C LEU A 234 -12.96 -5.96 -0.41
N ARG A 235 -13.92 -5.73 -1.30
CA ARG A 235 -14.28 -6.68 -2.36
C ARG A 235 -13.12 -6.92 -3.31
N TRP A 236 -12.54 -5.85 -3.86
CA TRP A 236 -11.44 -5.97 -4.82
C TRP A 236 -10.15 -6.48 -4.19
N PHE A 237 -9.81 -6.01 -2.99
CA PHE A 237 -8.67 -6.55 -2.25
C PHE A 237 -8.82 -8.04 -1.96
N ARG A 238 -9.99 -8.50 -1.49
CA ARG A 238 -10.26 -9.94 -1.27
C ARG A 238 -10.17 -10.75 -2.55
N LEU A 239 -10.67 -10.22 -3.67
CA LEU A 239 -10.62 -10.92 -4.94
C LEU A 239 -9.16 -11.16 -5.37
N GLY A 240 -8.30 -10.13 -5.30
CA GLY A 240 -6.88 -10.26 -5.58
C GLY A 240 -6.18 -11.23 -4.64
N LEU A 241 -6.45 -11.11 -3.33
CA LEU A 241 -5.84 -11.96 -2.29
C LEU A 241 -6.23 -13.43 -2.44
N THR A 242 -7.47 -13.71 -2.84
CA THR A 242 -7.98 -15.07 -2.99
C THR A 242 -7.47 -15.72 -4.27
N THR A 243 -7.47 -14.97 -5.37
CA THR A 243 -7.21 -15.53 -6.71
C THR A 243 -5.73 -15.52 -7.07
N GLY A 244 -4.99 -14.47 -6.72
CA GLY A 244 -3.62 -14.24 -7.19
C GLY A 244 -3.53 -14.02 -8.72
N ASP A 245 -4.65 -13.93 -9.43
CA ASP A 245 -4.70 -13.93 -10.89
C ASP A 245 -4.93 -12.50 -11.40
N VAL A 246 -3.87 -11.87 -11.89
CA VAL A 246 -3.89 -10.48 -12.39
C VAL A 246 -4.96 -10.21 -13.46
N THR A 247 -5.45 -11.24 -14.16
CA THR A 247 -6.43 -11.07 -15.24
C THR A 247 -7.85 -10.80 -14.73
N GLN A 248 -8.11 -11.02 -13.43
CA GLN A 248 -9.43 -10.82 -12.82
C GLN A 248 -9.64 -9.40 -12.27
N GLY A 249 -8.67 -8.50 -12.44
CA GLY A 249 -8.65 -7.15 -11.87
C GLY A 249 -9.19 -6.03 -12.77
N ASP A 250 -10.03 -6.34 -13.75
CA ASP A 250 -10.59 -5.30 -14.64
C ASP A 250 -11.74 -4.56 -13.97
N THR A 251 -11.39 -3.60 -13.11
CA THR A 251 -12.34 -2.69 -12.46
C THR A 251 -12.97 -1.69 -13.44
N PHE A 252 -12.37 -1.45 -14.60
CA PHE A 252 -12.86 -0.47 -15.57
C PHE A 252 -14.06 -0.98 -16.36
N SER A 253 -14.14 -2.31 -16.55
CA SER A 253 -15.26 -2.97 -17.24
C SER A 253 -16.31 -3.57 -16.28
N ALA A 254 -16.14 -3.42 -14.96
CA ALA A 254 -17.04 -4.03 -14.00
C ALA A 254 -18.38 -3.29 -13.89
N ASP A 255 -19.49 -4.03 -14.05
CA ASP A 255 -20.85 -3.50 -13.85
C ASP A 255 -21.16 -3.18 -12.39
N GLN A 256 -20.58 -3.98 -11.48
CA GLN A 256 -20.67 -3.77 -10.04
C GLN A 256 -19.25 -3.66 -9.49
N LEU A 257 -18.99 -2.58 -8.75
CA LEU A 257 -17.75 -2.32 -8.02
C LEU A 257 -17.75 -2.95 -6.64
#